data_AF-A0A3M1CJ16-F1
#
_entry.id   AF-A0A3M1CJ16-F1
#
_cell.length_a   1.000
_cell.length_b   1.000
_cell.length_c   1.000
_cell.angle_alpha   90.00
_cell.angle_beta   90.00
_cell.angle_gamma   90.00
#
_symmetry.space_group_name_H-M   'P 1'
#
loop_
_entity.id
_entity.type
_entity.pdbx_description
1 polymer ?
#
loop_
_entity_poly.entity_id
_entity_poly.type
_entity_poly.pdbx_seq_one_letter_code
_entity_poly.pdbx_strand_id
1 'polypeptide(L)'
;MLVLLALCCTAGRPPGGADTAPDPGGSATACNGHDELCERRLDAVTFAGTHNSMSNADAGWMIPNQQHGLTRQLEDGIRALMLDTYEYNGEPYLCHASCELGAQPLAEGLDEIAAFLDTHPREVVLVIFEDHIPVEDTVAVFDAVGLTDRTWAWDGGTMPTLGQLVAEDRRLVIGAENSGPPPDWYHAAWDLFFDTPYDFWDATEFSCELNRGSVDNPLFLVNHWLSDPLSDESNAEEVNQADVLESRARRCAEEQGHPVNFLAVDFYAVGDLFEVVDRLNGFGTPSP
;
A
#
# COMPACT_ATOMS: atom_id res chain seq x y z
N MET A 1 -5.15 73.23 -21.80
CA MET A 1 -4.41 72.06 -22.33
C MET A 1 -4.69 70.90 -21.39
N LEU A 2 -5.30 69.86 -21.95
CA LEU A 2 -5.96 68.68 -21.39
C LEU A 2 -5.79 68.31 -19.89
N VAL A 3 -6.92 68.22 -19.20
CA VAL A 3 -7.16 67.37 -18.03
C VAL A 3 -7.54 65.98 -18.55
N LEU A 4 -6.73 64.95 -18.31
CA LEU A 4 -7.11 63.56 -18.57
C LEU A 4 -7.88 63.02 -17.35
N LEU A 5 -9.19 62.81 -17.53
CA LEU A 5 -9.99 61.92 -16.68
C LEU A 5 -9.58 60.48 -17.00
N ALA A 6 -9.06 59.76 -16.02
CA ALA A 6 -8.96 58.30 -16.08
C ALA A 6 -10.33 57.71 -15.66
N LEU A 7 -11.03 57.11 -16.62
CA LEU A 7 -12.19 56.26 -16.37
C LEU A 7 -11.72 54.99 -15.65
N CYS A 8 -12.12 54.81 -14.38
CA CYS A 8 -11.99 53.55 -13.68
C CYS A 8 -13.13 52.62 -14.16
N CYS A 9 -12.83 51.64 -15.01
CA CYS A 9 -13.74 50.52 -15.26
C CYS A 9 -13.69 49.58 -14.05
N THR A 10 -14.73 49.57 -13.23
CA THR A 10 -14.95 48.54 -12.21
C THR A 10 -15.50 47.28 -12.88
N ALA A 11 -14.65 46.29 -13.13
CA ALA A 11 -15.11 44.95 -13.50
C ALA A 11 -15.68 44.28 -12.24
N GLY A 12 -16.96 43.94 -12.28
CA GLY A 12 -17.64 43.21 -11.21
C GLY A 12 -17.09 41.79 -11.08
N ARG A 13 -16.72 41.41 -9.86
CA ARG A 13 -16.36 40.05 -9.47
C ARG A 13 -17.64 39.19 -9.44
N PRO A 14 -17.72 38.04 -10.13
CA PRO A 14 -18.85 37.13 -9.94
C PRO A 14 -18.82 36.57 -8.51
N PRO A 15 -19.97 36.27 -7.90
CA PRO A 15 -20.00 35.65 -6.58
C PRO A 15 -19.31 34.28 -6.68
N GLY A 16 -18.31 34.05 -5.83
CA GLY A 16 -17.61 32.78 -5.73
C GLY A 16 -18.61 31.67 -5.41
N GLY A 17 -18.67 30.68 -6.30
CA GLY A 17 -19.18 29.37 -5.95
C GLY A 17 -18.34 28.84 -4.79
N ALA A 18 -18.99 28.22 -3.82
CA ALA A 18 -18.29 27.49 -2.78
C ALA A 18 -17.40 26.44 -3.46
N ASP A 19 -16.09 26.52 -3.22
CA ASP A 19 -15.18 25.41 -3.45
C ASP A 19 -15.59 24.30 -2.49
N THR A 20 -16.47 23.40 -2.94
CA THR A 20 -16.65 22.11 -2.30
C THR A 20 -15.40 21.30 -2.61
N ALA A 21 -14.53 21.17 -1.61
CA ALA A 21 -13.57 20.08 -1.56
C ALA A 21 -14.32 18.75 -1.84
N PRO A 22 -13.68 17.78 -2.51
CA PRO A 22 -14.29 16.46 -2.65
C PRO A 22 -14.59 15.90 -1.26
N ASP A 23 -15.78 15.33 -1.11
CA ASP A 23 -16.15 14.53 0.05
C ASP A 23 -15.22 13.29 0.07
N PRO A 24 -14.42 13.05 1.13
CA PRO A 24 -13.66 11.82 1.24
C PRO A 24 -14.69 10.72 1.53
N GLY A 25 -15.24 10.15 0.47
CA GLY A 25 -16.52 9.44 0.41
C GLY A 25 -16.62 8.10 1.15
N GLY A 26 -15.99 7.95 2.31
CA GLY A 26 -16.28 6.88 3.26
C GLY A 26 -17.36 7.32 4.23
N SER A 27 -18.34 6.43 4.49
CA SER A 27 -19.20 6.60 5.67
C SER A 27 -18.32 6.78 6.92
N ALA A 28 -18.67 7.67 7.84
CA ALA A 28 -17.94 7.85 9.11
C ALA A 28 -17.84 6.56 9.95
N THR A 29 -18.55 5.50 9.55
CA THR A 29 -18.55 4.16 10.15
C THR A 29 -17.74 3.12 9.36
N ALA A 30 -17.32 3.42 8.13
CA ALA A 30 -16.68 2.46 7.25
C ALA A 30 -15.27 2.09 7.73
N CYS A 31 -14.81 0.87 7.43
CA CYS A 31 -13.42 0.45 7.62
C CYS A 31 -12.81 0.31 6.24
N ASN A 32 -11.67 0.95 6.00
CA ASN A 32 -11.06 0.98 4.68
C ASN A 32 -12.04 1.37 3.56
N GLY A 33 -12.84 2.41 3.80
CA GLY A 33 -13.82 2.94 2.83
C GLY A 33 -15.15 2.19 2.71
N HIS A 34 -15.30 0.98 3.26
CA HIS A 34 -16.54 0.19 3.16
C HIS A 34 -17.07 -0.28 4.53
N ASP A 35 -18.38 -0.17 4.77
CA ASP A 35 -19.00 -0.60 6.03
C ASP A 35 -18.91 -2.13 6.21
N GLU A 36 -19.03 -2.88 5.11
CA GLU A 36 -18.98 -4.34 5.10
C GLU A 36 -17.62 -4.90 5.54
N LEU A 37 -16.53 -4.14 5.37
CA LEU A 37 -15.19 -4.58 5.77
C LEU A 37 -14.99 -4.60 7.28
N CYS A 38 -15.74 -3.79 8.05
CA CYS A 38 -15.61 -3.77 9.51
C CYS A 38 -15.91 -5.12 10.18
N GLU A 39 -16.81 -5.91 9.58
CA GLU A 39 -17.20 -7.23 10.09
C GLU A 39 -16.34 -8.37 9.50
N ARG A 40 -15.47 -8.07 8.53
CA ARG A 40 -14.59 -9.09 7.92
C ARG A 40 -13.31 -9.21 8.71
N ARG A 41 -12.87 -10.46 8.87
CA ARG A 41 -11.55 -10.79 9.41
C ARG A 41 -10.45 -10.30 8.46
N LEU A 42 -9.29 -9.98 9.02
CA LEU A 42 -8.11 -9.55 8.27
C LEU A 42 -7.75 -10.54 7.13
N ASP A 43 -7.82 -11.85 7.39
CA ASP A 43 -7.58 -12.93 6.43
C ASP A 43 -8.69 -13.10 5.36
N ALA A 44 -9.77 -12.33 5.44
CA ALA A 44 -10.90 -12.38 4.52
C ALA A 44 -11.06 -11.09 3.67
N VAL A 45 -10.08 -10.20 3.71
CA VAL A 45 -10.05 -8.94 2.95
C VAL A 45 -8.90 -8.96 1.96
N THR A 46 -9.17 -8.52 0.73
CA THR A 46 -8.13 -8.19 -0.26
C THR A 46 -7.78 -6.70 -0.17
N PHE A 47 -6.52 -6.37 0.00
CA PHE A 47 -5.99 -5.01 0.04
C PHE A 47 -5.27 -4.71 -1.27
N ALA A 48 -5.54 -3.52 -1.83
CA ALA A 48 -4.74 -2.96 -2.91
C ALA A 48 -3.35 -2.64 -2.36
N GLY A 49 -2.32 -3.16 -3.03
CA GLY A 49 -0.96 -3.02 -2.56
C GLY A 49 0.06 -2.67 -3.63
N THR A 50 1.21 -2.18 -3.18
CA THR A 50 2.29 -1.72 -4.05
C THR A 50 3.62 -2.36 -3.70
N HIS A 51 4.36 -2.75 -4.74
CA HIS A 51 5.75 -3.19 -4.64
C HIS A 51 6.68 -1.97 -4.59
N ASN A 52 7.71 -2.02 -3.75
CA ASN A 52 8.64 -0.92 -3.48
C ASN A 52 7.94 0.43 -3.35
N SER A 53 6.97 0.53 -2.45
CA SER A 53 6.02 1.65 -2.38
C SER A 53 6.70 3.01 -2.26
N MET A 54 7.89 3.08 -1.66
CA MET A 54 8.66 4.33 -1.54
C MET A 54 9.25 4.81 -2.89
N SER A 55 9.48 3.91 -3.84
CA SER A 55 10.24 4.16 -5.06
C SER A 55 9.37 4.87 -6.08
N ASN A 56 9.43 6.21 -6.10
CA ASN A 56 8.43 7.00 -6.82
C ASN A 56 8.94 8.15 -7.69
N ALA A 57 8.22 8.41 -8.77
CA ALA A 57 8.56 9.43 -9.77
C ALA A 57 8.39 10.86 -9.25
N ASP A 58 7.38 11.12 -8.41
CA ASP A 58 7.13 12.45 -7.81
C ASP A 58 8.32 12.95 -6.97
N ALA A 59 9.05 12.04 -6.33
CA ALA A 59 10.27 12.31 -5.57
C ALA A 59 11.55 12.32 -6.43
N GLY A 60 11.43 12.11 -7.75
CA GLY A 60 12.55 12.19 -8.70
C GLY A 60 13.49 10.98 -8.70
N TRP A 61 12.99 9.80 -8.28
CA TRP A 61 13.76 8.55 -8.35
C TRP A 61 14.05 8.19 -9.80
N MET A 62 15.24 7.63 -10.07
CA MET A 62 15.67 7.34 -11.45
C MET A 62 14.98 6.12 -12.05
N ILE A 63 14.61 5.14 -11.23
CA ILE A 63 13.94 3.90 -11.63
C ILE A 63 12.79 3.67 -10.65
N PRO A 64 11.70 4.44 -10.76
CA PRO A 64 10.58 4.37 -9.82
C PRO A 64 9.76 3.09 -10.06
N ASN A 65 9.20 2.52 -8.99
CA ASN A 65 8.18 1.47 -9.08
C ASN A 65 6.76 2.05 -9.08
N GLN A 66 6.60 3.30 -8.63
CA GLN A 66 5.30 3.97 -8.51
C GLN A 66 5.34 5.38 -9.10
N GLN A 67 4.21 5.92 -9.55
CA GLN A 67 4.16 7.34 -9.93
C GLN A 67 4.28 8.25 -8.71
N HIS A 68 3.58 7.87 -7.63
CA HIS A 68 3.32 8.75 -6.49
C HIS A 68 3.95 8.23 -5.19
N GLY A 69 4.28 9.15 -4.28
CA GLY A 69 4.79 8.83 -2.94
C GLY A 69 3.75 8.20 -2.00
N LEU A 70 4.20 7.81 -0.80
CA LEU A 70 3.43 7.03 0.16
C LEU A 70 2.12 7.73 0.59
N THR A 71 2.17 9.01 0.93
CA THR A 71 0.97 9.79 1.29
C THR A 71 -0.09 9.67 0.20
N ARG A 72 0.30 9.86 -1.07
CA ARG A 72 -0.67 9.84 -2.17
C ARG A 72 -1.21 8.44 -2.45
N GLN A 73 -0.37 7.41 -2.38
CA GLN A 73 -0.81 6.02 -2.45
C GLN A 73 -1.89 5.69 -1.41
N LEU A 74 -1.65 6.09 -0.15
CA LEU A 74 -2.61 5.90 0.94
C LEU A 74 -3.90 6.69 0.71
N GLU A 75 -3.83 7.94 0.29
CA GLU A 75 -5.03 8.74 -0.02
C GLU A 75 -5.85 8.15 -1.19
N ASP A 76 -5.19 7.52 -2.17
CA ASP A 76 -5.86 6.91 -3.32
C ASP A 76 -6.49 5.54 -3.02
N GLY A 77 -6.17 4.93 -1.87
CA GLY A 77 -6.78 3.66 -1.43
C GLY A 77 -5.82 2.48 -1.28
N ILE A 78 -4.50 2.67 -1.46
CA ILE A 78 -3.52 1.62 -1.16
C ILE A 78 -3.48 1.37 0.34
N ARG A 79 -3.50 0.11 0.75
CA ARG A 79 -3.52 -0.31 2.17
C ARG A 79 -2.53 -1.41 2.49
N ALA A 80 -1.73 -1.81 1.52
CA ALA A 80 -0.68 -2.79 1.68
C ALA A 80 0.60 -2.28 0.99
N LEU A 81 1.67 -2.05 1.76
CA LEU A 81 2.89 -1.42 1.28
C LEU A 81 4.07 -2.38 1.41
N MET A 82 4.91 -2.47 0.39
CA MET A 82 6.21 -3.15 0.47
C MET A 82 7.31 -2.09 0.58
N LEU A 83 8.09 -2.15 1.65
CA LEU A 83 9.10 -1.15 1.98
C LEU A 83 10.49 -1.76 2.22
N ASP A 84 11.44 -1.47 1.37
CA ASP A 84 12.84 -1.79 1.57
C ASP A 84 13.51 -0.82 2.54
N THR A 85 14.31 -1.36 3.45
CA THR A 85 15.12 -0.54 4.38
C THR A 85 16.58 -0.86 4.24
N TYR A 86 17.43 0.18 4.19
CA TYR A 86 18.88 0.08 4.09
C TYR A 86 19.56 1.10 4.99
N GLU A 87 20.78 0.78 5.44
CA GLU A 87 21.67 1.77 6.02
C GLU A 87 22.29 2.60 4.89
N TYR A 88 22.16 3.93 4.97
CA TYR A 88 22.80 4.84 4.03
C TYR A 88 23.35 6.06 4.75
N ASN A 89 24.66 6.29 4.63
CA ASN A 89 25.40 7.32 5.35
C ASN A 89 25.25 7.24 6.89
N GLY A 90 25.13 6.02 7.44
CA GLY A 90 25.00 5.79 8.88
C GLY A 90 23.60 6.04 9.45
N GLU A 91 22.59 6.23 8.62
CA GLU A 91 21.20 6.43 9.03
C GLU A 91 20.26 5.45 8.28
N PRO A 92 19.08 5.12 8.85
CA PRO A 92 18.09 4.28 8.19
C PRO A 92 17.36 5.02 7.04
N TYR A 93 17.35 4.40 5.86
CA TYR A 93 16.69 4.91 4.65
C TYR A 93 15.77 3.87 4.03
N LEU A 94 14.75 4.36 3.34
CA LEU A 94 13.99 3.65 2.33
C LEU A 94 14.68 3.85 0.97
N CYS A 95 15.13 2.77 0.34
CA CYS A 95 15.66 2.76 -1.03
C CYS A 95 15.63 1.34 -1.60
N HIS A 96 15.70 1.21 -2.93
CA HIS A 96 15.67 -0.09 -3.59
C HIS A 96 17.02 -0.39 -4.25
N ALA A 97 17.73 -1.41 -3.74
CA ALA A 97 19.07 -1.86 -4.13
C ALA A 97 20.23 -0.83 -4.03
N SER A 98 20.02 0.43 -4.40
CA SER A 98 21.01 1.51 -4.35
C SER A 98 20.34 2.84 -4.03
N CYS A 99 20.60 3.38 -2.84
CA CYS A 99 20.09 4.68 -2.38
C CYS A 99 20.55 5.87 -3.25
N GLU A 100 21.58 5.72 -4.08
CA GLU A 100 21.98 6.75 -5.06
C GLU A 100 20.97 6.89 -6.22
N LEU A 101 20.09 5.91 -6.42
CA LEU A 101 19.05 5.93 -7.47
C LEU A 101 17.76 6.62 -7.02
N GLY A 102 17.67 6.91 -5.73
CA GLY A 102 16.48 7.40 -5.06
C GLY A 102 16.49 6.89 -3.64
N ALA A 103 16.21 7.78 -2.70
CA ALA A 103 16.18 7.45 -1.29
C ALA A 103 15.28 8.42 -0.53
N GLN A 104 14.68 7.93 0.54
CA GLN A 104 13.89 8.70 1.49
C GLN A 104 14.30 8.27 2.91
N PRO A 105 14.55 9.19 3.85
CA PRO A 105 14.81 8.79 5.24
C PRO A 105 13.66 7.92 5.78
N LEU A 106 13.97 6.83 6.49
CA LEU A 106 12.95 5.93 7.03
C LEU A 106 11.96 6.67 7.92
N ALA A 107 12.45 7.61 8.73
CA ALA A 107 11.63 8.44 9.59
C ALA A 107 10.60 9.27 8.81
N GLU A 108 10.95 9.79 7.62
CA GLU A 108 10.01 10.56 6.80
C GLU A 108 8.91 9.65 6.24
N GLY A 109 9.27 8.48 5.70
CA GLY A 109 8.28 7.57 5.14
C GLY A 109 7.33 6.98 6.19
N LEU A 110 7.84 6.68 7.39
CA LEU A 110 6.99 6.21 8.50
C LEU A 110 6.15 7.33 9.11
N ASP A 111 6.62 8.59 9.09
CA ASP A 111 5.82 9.75 9.49
C ASP A 111 4.64 9.98 8.53
N GLU A 112 4.80 9.75 7.22
CA GLU A 112 3.67 9.77 6.27
C GLU A 112 2.58 8.75 6.63
N ILE A 113 2.97 7.52 6.99
CA ILE A 113 2.02 6.48 7.43
C ILE A 113 1.37 6.87 8.76
N ALA A 114 2.15 7.39 9.71
CA ALA A 114 1.63 7.84 11.00
C ALA A 114 0.60 8.97 10.83
N ALA A 115 0.93 9.98 10.03
CA ALA A 115 0.06 11.12 9.73
C ALA A 115 -1.23 10.66 9.04
N PHE A 116 -1.15 9.71 8.10
CA PHE A 116 -2.32 9.12 7.47
C PHE A 116 -3.23 8.42 8.49
N LEU A 117 -2.67 7.59 9.37
CA LEU A 117 -3.45 6.87 10.40
C LEU A 117 -4.05 7.82 11.46
N ASP A 118 -3.46 9.00 11.68
CA ASP A 118 -4.00 10.05 12.55
C ASP A 118 -5.23 10.74 11.95
N THR A 119 -5.19 11.02 10.65
CA THR A 119 -6.31 11.69 9.96
C THR A 119 -7.38 10.70 9.50
N HIS A 120 -7.05 9.41 9.41
CA HIS A 120 -7.94 8.34 8.98
C HIS A 120 -8.07 7.24 10.04
N PRO A 121 -8.83 7.49 11.13
CA PRO A 121 -8.87 6.62 12.31
C PRO A 121 -9.50 5.24 12.07
N ARG A 122 -10.07 4.98 10.88
CA ARG A 122 -10.76 3.73 10.54
C ARG A 122 -10.05 2.92 9.45
N GLU A 123 -8.83 3.29 9.14
CA GLU A 123 -8.01 2.64 8.12
C GLU A 123 -7.03 1.68 8.78
N VAL A 124 -6.96 0.46 8.24
CA VAL A 124 -5.99 -0.58 8.59
C VAL A 124 -4.99 -0.69 7.45
N VAL A 125 -3.69 -0.68 7.77
CA VAL A 125 -2.58 -0.71 6.83
C VAL A 125 -1.67 -1.90 7.13
N LEU A 126 -1.26 -2.61 6.09
CA LEU A 126 -0.27 -3.68 6.12
C LEU A 126 1.04 -3.16 5.53
N VAL A 127 2.17 -3.47 6.16
CA VAL A 127 3.50 -3.14 5.66
C VAL A 127 4.37 -4.39 5.73
N ILE A 128 4.99 -4.76 4.63
CA ILE A 128 6.06 -5.77 4.60
C ILE A 128 7.36 -5.03 4.35
N PHE A 129 8.33 -5.19 5.25
CA PHE A 129 9.68 -4.66 5.07
C PHE A 129 10.59 -5.71 4.43
N GLU A 130 11.22 -5.37 3.30
CA GLU A 130 12.47 -6.02 2.91
C GLU A 130 13.59 -5.39 3.76
N ASP A 131 13.79 -5.95 4.95
CA ASP A 131 14.60 -5.33 5.98
C ASP A 131 16.09 -5.70 5.87
N HIS A 132 16.93 -4.71 5.57
CA HIS A 132 18.40 -4.83 5.56
C HIS A 132 19.06 -4.01 6.67
N ILE A 133 18.29 -3.49 7.61
CA ILE A 133 18.76 -2.81 8.82
C ILE A 133 18.44 -3.62 10.07
N PRO A 134 19.16 -3.43 11.18
CA PRO A 134 18.81 -4.06 12.46
C PRO A 134 17.38 -3.68 12.92
N VAL A 135 16.68 -4.63 13.53
CA VAL A 135 15.31 -4.45 14.03
C VAL A 135 15.22 -3.25 14.99
N GLU A 136 16.25 -3.06 15.83
CA GLU A 136 16.32 -1.96 16.78
C GLU A 136 16.26 -0.57 16.12
N ASP A 137 16.79 -0.42 14.90
CA ASP A 137 16.77 0.86 14.18
C ASP A 137 15.35 1.14 13.66
N THR A 138 14.68 0.12 13.10
CA THR A 138 13.27 0.23 12.70
C THR A 138 12.40 0.56 13.91
N VAL A 139 12.56 -0.16 15.02
CA VAL A 139 11.78 0.06 16.27
C VAL A 139 12.01 1.46 16.82
N ALA A 140 13.25 1.96 16.81
CA ALA A 140 13.56 3.31 17.27
C ALA A 140 12.84 4.38 16.44
N VAL A 141 12.72 4.19 15.12
CA VAL A 141 11.95 5.11 14.27
C VAL A 141 10.45 4.99 14.54
N PHE A 142 9.90 3.78 14.68
CA PHE A 142 8.50 3.57 15.05
C PHE A 142 8.12 4.30 16.35
N ASP A 143 8.98 4.22 17.38
CA ASP A 143 8.80 4.93 18.64
C ASP A 143 8.85 6.46 18.43
N ALA A 144 9.78 6.94 17.60
CA ALA A 144 9.96 8.37 17.34
C ALA A 144 8.77 9.01 16.60
N VAL A 145 8.15 8.29 15.66
CA VAL A 145 6.97 8.76 14.90
C VAL A 145 5.63 8.33 15.53
N GLY A 146 5.67 7.66 16.69
CA GLY A 146 4.48 7.28 17.44
C GLY A 146 3.64 6.16 16.80
N LEU A 147 4.24 5.28 15.99
CA LEU A 147 3.55 4.14 15.36
C LEU A 147 3.41 2.93 16.29
N THR A 148 4.28 2.78 17.29
CA THR A 148 4.35 1.57 18.14
C THR A 148 3.02 1.22 18.83
N ASP A 149 2.25 2.22 19.26
CA ASP A 149 0.95 1.96 19.89
C ASP A 149 -0.11 1.47 18.89
N ARG A 150 0.11 1.71 17.59
CA ARG A 150 -0.81 1.34 16.50
C ARG A 150 -0.55 -0.06 15.95
N THR A 151 0.55 -0.70 16.33
CA THR A 151 0.92 -2.01 15.78
C THR A 151 0.13 -3.14 16.43
N TRP A 152 -0.31 -4.09 15.61
CA TRP A 152 -0.93 -5.35 16.04
C TRP A 152 0.11 -6.48 16.10
N ALA A 153 -0.10 -7.45 17.00
CA ALA A 153 0.75 -8.64 17.14
C ALA A 153 -0.09 -9.91 17.01
N TRP A 154 0.41 -10.87 16.22
CA TRP A 154 -0.20 -12.17 15.99
C TRP A 154 0.24 -13.17 17.04
N ASP A 155 -0.72 -13.79 17.71
CA ASP A 155 -0.49 -14.80 18.74
C ASP A 155 -0.80 -16.24 18.28
N GLY A 156 -1.05 -16.43 16.97
CA GLY A 156 -1.49 -17.71 16.40
C GLY A 156 -2.97 -18.02 16.64
N GLY A 157 -3.74 -17.06 17.15
CA GLY A 157 -5.16 -17.19 17.48
C GLY A 157 -6.11 -17.06 16.29
N THR A 158 -7.29 -16.50 16.55
CA THR A 158 -8.26 -16.18 15.49
C THR A 158 -7.96 -14.80 14.94
N MET A 159 -7.97 -14.65 13.61
CA MET A 159 -7.78 -13.34 12.98
C MET A 159 -8.86 -12.34 13.41
N PRO A 160 -8.47 -11.12 13.83
CA PRO A 160 -9.43 -10.08 14.20
C PRO A 160 -10.15 -9.55 12.98
N THR A 161 -11.33 -8.96 13.19
CA THR A 161 -11.99 -8.14 12.16
C THR A 161 -11.33 -6.79 12.02
N LEU A 162 -11.50 -6.13 10.87
CA LEU A 162 -10.97 -4.77 10.70
C LEU A 162 -11.62 -3.81 11.71
N GLY A 163 -12.90 -4.01 12.04
CA GLY A 163 -13.59 -3.26 13.08
C GLY A 163 -12.97 -3.44 14.47
N GLN A 164 -12.48 -4.63 14.80
CA GLN A 164 -11.75 -4.88 16.06
C GLN A 164 -10.39 -4.18 16.07
N LEU A 165 -9.61 -4.29 14.98
CA LEU A 165 -8.33 -3.59 14.84
C LEU A 165 -8.51 -2.06 14.99
N VAL A 166 -9.56 -1.51 14.37
CA VAL A 166 -9.91 -0.09 14.49
C VAL A 166 -10.34 0.28 15.91
N ALA A 167 -11.17 -0.54 16.56
CA ALA A 167 -11.68 -0.26 17.91
C ALA A 167 -10.57 -0.28 18.97
N GLU A 168 -9.53 -1.10 18.77
CA GLU A 168 -8.38 -1.23 19.67
C GLU A 168 -7.21 -0.31 19.29
N ASP A 169 -7.36 0.47 18.21
CA ASP A 169 -6.30 1.26 17.58
C ASP A 169 -5.05 0.43 17.24
N ARG A 170 -5.23 -0.84 16.86
CA ARG A 170 -4.18 -1.78 16.44
C ARG A 170 -4.19 -1.93 14.92
N ARG A 171 -4.11 -0.82 14.22
CA ARG A 171 -4.43 -0.70 12.79
C ARG A 171 -3.23 -0.90 11.85
N LEU A 172 -2.04 -1.19 12.38
CA LEU A 172 -0.83 -1.38 11.59
C LEU A 172 -0.30 -2.82 11.76
N VAL A 173 -0.25 -3.56 10.66
CA VAL A 173 0.28 -4.94 10.62
C VAL A 173 1.64 -4.92 9.92
N ILE A 174 2.68 -5.41 10.59
CA ILE A 174 4.06 -5.36 10.10
C ILE A 174 4.59 -6.77 9.83
N GLY A 175 5.17 -7.01 8.67
CA GLY A 175 6.02 -8.17 8.39
C GLY A 175 7.45 -7.72 8.05
N ALA A 176 8.44 -8.54 8.36
CA ALA A 176 9.84 -8.34 8.01
C ALA A 176 10.37 -9.58 7.26
N GLU A 177 10.95 -9.40 6.08
CA GLU A 177 11.38 -10.52 5.22
C GLU A 177 12.59 -11.28 5.79
N ASN A 178 13.50 -10.58 6.46
CA ASN A 178 14.80 -11.10 6.91
C ASN A 178 14.93 -11.23 8.44
N SER A 179 14.09 -10.52 9.20
CA SER A 179 14.10 -10.54 10.66
C SER A 179 12.77 -11.04 11.26
N GLY A 180 12.57 -10.81 12.56
CA GLY A 180 11.38 -11.19 13.29
C GLY A 180 11.42 -10.68 14.73
N PRO A 181 10.53 -11.16 15.62
CA PRO A 181 10.42 -10.65 16.98
C PRO A 181 11.71 -10.92 17.79
N PRO A 182 12.04 -10.08 18.79
CA PRO A 182 11.24 -9.00 19.37
C PRO A 182 11.34 -7.65 18.63
N PRO A 183 10.33 -6.75 18.76
CA PRO A 183 9.09 -6.90 19.54
C PRO A 183 8.04 -7.78 18.85
N ASP A 184 7.03 -8.25 19.60
CA ASP A 184 6.05 -9.24 19.14
C ASP A 184 5.25 -8.81 17.89
N TRP A 185 5.12 -7.50 17.64
CA TRP A 185 4.45 -6.97 16.46
C TRP A 185 5.34 -6.94 15.20
N TYR A 186 6.65 -7.16 15.33
CA TYR A 186 7.60 -7.20 14.21
C TYR A 186 7.71 -8.63 13.69
N HIS A 187 6.64 -9.11 13.05
CA HIS A 187 6.52 -10.50 12.62
C HIS A 187 7.59 -10.86 11.59
N ALA A 188 8.13 -12.07 11.67
CA ALA A 188 8.76 -12.67 10.51
C ALA A 188 7.68 -12.82 9.42
N ALA A 189 7.86 -12.14 8.28
CA ALA A 189 6.84 -12.05 7.24
C ALA A 189 6.37 -13.44 6.82
N TRP A 190 7.28 -14.40 6.69
CA TRP A 190 6.98 -15.75 6.20
C TRP A 190 6.38 -16.71 7.23
N ASP A 191 6.13 -16.24 8.46
CA ASP A 191 5.31 -16.94 9.46
C ASP A 191 3.87 -16.39 9.51
N LEU A 192 3.62 -15.23 8.89
CA LEU A 192 2.31 -14.55 8.84
C LEU A 192 1.72 -14.49 7.43
N PHE A 193 2.59 -14.38 6.43
CA PHE A 193 2.31 -14.29 5.01
C PHE A 193 2.91 -15.49 4.26
N PHE A 194 2.37 -15.76 3.08
CA PHE A 194 3.04 -16.55 2.05
C PHE A 194 2.81 -15.88 0.69
N ASP A 195 3.65 -16.19 -0.29
CA ASP A 195 3.60 -15.48 -1.58
C ASP A 195 3.80 -16.34 -2.82
N THR A 196 3.53 -15.72 -3.97
CA THR A 196 3.90 -16.22 -5.31
C THR A 196 5.31 -15.77 -5.69
N PRO A 197 5.97 -16.38 -6.70
CA PRO A 197 7.16 -15.80 -7.31
C PRO A 197 6.88 -14.40 -7.86
N TYR A 198 7.93 -13.63 -8.12
CA TYR A 198 7.86 -12.22 -8.50
C TYR A 198 8.77 -11.80 -9.68
N ASP A 199 9.71 -12.66 -10.10
CA ASP A 199 10.63 -12.39 -11.20
C ASP A 199 10.09 -12.97 -12.51
N PHE A 200 9.17 -12.23 -13.15
CA PHE A 200 8.58 -12.61 -14.44
C PHE A 200 8.95 -11.61 -15.52
N TRP A 201 9.23 -12.10 -16.72
CA TRP A 201 9.59 -11.26 -17.87
C TRP A 201 8.43 -11.10 -18.85
N ASP A 202 7.45 -12.01 -18.78
CA ASP A 202 6.25 -12.00 -19.62
C ASP A 202 5.03 -12.43 -18.80
N ALA A 203 3.86 -11.84 -19.07
CA ALA A 203 2.63 -12.13 -18.34
C ALA A 203 2.20 -13.61 -18.42
N THR A 204 2.61 -14.34 -19.47
CA THR A 204 2.34 -15.77 -19.61
C THR A 204 3.14 -16.65 -18.65
N GLU A 205 4.20 -16.11 -18.04
CA GLU A 205 5.03 -16.79 -17.05
C GLU A 205 4.43 -16.71 -15.64
N PHE A 206 3.44 -15.85 -15.43
CA PHE A 206 2.76 -15.68 -14.15
C PHE A 206 2.30 -17.01 -13.56
N SER A 207 2.98 -17.38 -12.47
CA SER A 207 2.73 -18.58 -11.69
C SER A 207 2.00 -18.23 -10.38
N CYS A 208 1.27 -19.22 -9.87
CA CYS A 208 0.68 -19.19 -8.53
C CYS A 208 1.38 -20.16 -7.58
N GLU A 209 2.53 -20.74 -7.96
CA GLU A 209 3.33 -21.62 -7.09
C GLU A 209 3.71 -20.93 -5.78
N LEU A 210 3.92 -21.72 -4.72
CA LEU A 210 4.43 -21.20 -3.45
C LEU A 210 5.90 -20.79 -3.62
N ASN A 211 6.23 -19.55 -3.25
CA ASN A 211 7.60 -19.05 -3.25
C ASN A 211 8.19 -19.00 -1.83
N ARG A 212 7.61 -18.19 -0.94
CA ARG A 212 8.02 -18.04 0.46
C ARG A 212 6.86 -18.31 1.43
N GLY A 213 7.20 -18.69 2.66
CA GLY A 213 6.23 -19.01 3.72
C GLY A 213 5.56 -20.38 3.56
N SER A 214 4.34 -20.50 4.09
CA SER A 214 3.52 -21.71 4.05
C SER A 214 2.10 -21.37 3.65
N VAL A 215 1.44 -22.23 2.86
CA VAL A 215 0.02 -22.09 2.49
C VAL A 215 -0.94 -22.16 3.69
N ASP A 216 -0.46 -22.64 4.84
CA ASP A 216 -1.19 -22.61 6.10
C ASP A 216 -1.15 -21.22 6.79
N ASN A 217 -0.31 -20.31 6.29
CA ASN A 217 -0.23 -18.95 6.81
C ASN A 217 -1.48 -18.15 6.42
N PRO A 218 -1.93 -17.23 7.29
CA PRO A 218 -3.24 -16.61 7.17
C PRO A 218 -3.34 -15.48 6.12
N LEU A 219 -2.22 -14.97 5.58
CA LEU A 219 -2.23 -13.86 4.63
C LEU A 219 -1.50 -14.24 3.33
N PHE A 220 -2.21 -14.15 2.21
CA PHE A 220 -1.65 -14.46 0.89
C PHE A 220 -1.26 -13.20 0.11
N LEU A 221 0.02 -13.07 -0.22
CA LEU A 221 0.58 -12.06 -1.12
C LEU A 221 0.66 -12.60 -2.55
N VAL A 222 0.03 -11.91 -3.50
CA VAL A 222 0.22 -12.15 -4.93
C VAL A 222 1.09 -11.04 -5.50
N ASN A 223 2.27 -11.42 -5.96
CA ASN A 223 3.22 -10.53 -6.62
C ASN A 223 2.89 -10.42 -8.11
N HIS A 224 2.43 -9.24 -8.55
CA HIS A 224 1.90 -9.00 -9.89
C HIS A 224 2.57 -7.82 -10.59
N TRP A 225 3.76 -8.05 -11.13
CA TRP A 225 4.50 -7.11 -11.99
C TRP A 225 5.44 -7.87 -12.94
N LEU A 226 5.97 -7.17 -13.95
CA LEU A 226 7.03 -7.68 -14.81
C LEU A 226 8.37 -7.02 -14.43
N SER A 227 9.45 -7.78 -14.54
CA SER A 227 10.82 -7.42 -14.16
C SER A 227 11.75 -7.15 -15.37
N ASP A 228 11.22 -6.90 -16.57
CA ASP A 228 12.02 -6.73 -17.81
C ASP A 228 12.49 -5.28 -18.07
N PRO A 229 13.81 -5.03 -18.16
CA PRO A 229 14.82 -5.41 -17.17
C PRO A 229 14.77 -4.51 -15.91
N LEU A 230 13.88 -3.52 -15.90
CA LEU A 230 13.67 -2.51 -14.85
C LEU A 230 12.16 -2.28 -14.71
N SER A 231 11.73 -1.66 -13.61
CA SER A 231 10.35 -1.19 -13.50
C SER A 231 10.07 -0.15 -14.60
N ASP A 232 9.01 -0.40 -15.37
CA ASP A 232 8.57 0.47 -16.45
C ASP A 232 7.04 0.54 -16.46
N GLU A 233 6.50 1.74 -16.62
CA GLU A 233 5.06 1.98 -16.59
C GLU A 233 4.32 1.24 -17.71
N SER A 234 4.98 0.99 -18.86
CA SER A 234 4.40 0.24 -19.97
C SER A 234 4.16 -1.24 -19.63
N ASN A 235 4.94 -1.81 -18.70
CA ASN A 235 4.66 -3.16 -18.18
C ASN A 235 3.34 -3.17 -17.38
N ALA A 236 3.09 -2.13 -16.58
CA ALA A 236 1.82 -1.99 -15.84
C ALA A 236 0.64 -1.74 -16.78
N GLU A 237 0.82 -1.00 -17.87
CA GLU A 237 -0.20 -0.87 -18.93
C GLU A 237 -0.62 -2.24 -19.49
N GLU A 238 0.31 -3.20 -19.57
CA GLU A 238 0.02 -4.58 -19.99
C GLU A 238 -0.64 -5.40 -18.89
N VAL A 239 -0.04 -5.46 -17.69
CA VAL A 239 -0.43 -6.49 -16.70
C VAL A 239 -1.44 -6.03 -15.66
N ASN A 240 -1.58 -4.72 -15.39
CA ASN A 240 -2.53 -4.23 -14.39
C ASN A 240 -3.97 -4.13 -14.93
N GLN A 241 -4.23 -4.54 -16.17
CA GLN A 241 -5.58 -4.61 -16.74
C GLN A 241 -6.42 -5.67 -16.04
N ALA A 242 -7.73 -5.42 -15.89
CA ALA A 242 -8.62 -6.28 -15.11
C ALA A 242 -8.63 -7.74 -15.61
N ASP A 243 -8.56 -7.98 -16.92
CA ASP A 243 -8.57 -9.32 -17.48
C ASP A 243 -7.33 -10.14 -17.13
N VAL A 244 -6.17 -9.50 -16.96
CA VAL A 244 -4.93 -10.15 -16.54
C VAL A 244 -4.86 -10.25 -15.02
N LEU A 245 -5.04 -9.13 -14.32
CA LEU A 245 -4.92 -9.02 -12.86
C LEU A 245 -5.99 -9.83 -12.12
N GLU A 246 -7.28 -9.67 -12.48
CA GLU A 246 -8.37 -10.39 -11.82
C GLU A 246 -8.29 -11.90 -12.11
N SER A 247 -8.00 -12.27 -13.36
CA SER A 247 -7.83 -13.68 -13.76
C SER A 247 -6.73 -14.34 -12.94
N ARG A 248 -5.56 -13.68 -12.79
CA ARG A 248 -4.47 -14.21 -11.97
C ARG A 248 -4.85 -14.30 -10.50
N ALA A 249 -5.39 -13.24 -9.91
CA ALA A 249 -5.75 -13.23 -8.49
C ALA A 249 -6.76 -14.34 -8.15
N ARG A 250 -7.79 -14.53 -8.99
CA ARG A 250 -8.79 -15.60 -8.81
C ARG A 250 -8.18 -16.99 -9.01
N ARG A 251 -7.35 -17.18 -10.03
CA ARG A 251 -6.65 -18.44 -10.28
C ARG A 251 -5.75 -18.82 -9.09
N CYS A 252 -4.95 -17.87 -8.60
CA CYS A 252 -4.07 -18.14 -7.46
C CYS A 252 -4.85 -18.43 -6.19
N ALA A 253 -5.97 -17.74 -5.95
CA ALA A 253 -6.84 -18.05 -4.82
C ALA A 253 -7.42 -19.47 -4.89
N GLU A 254 -7.83 -19.91 -6.08
CA GLU A 254 -8.35 -21.25 -6.31
C GLU A 254 -7.27 -22.33 -6.15
N GLU A 255 -6.11 -22.14 -6.78
CA GLU A 255 -5.00 -23.11 -6.74
C GLU A 255 -4.44 -23.30 -5.32
N GLN A 256 -4.35 -22.21 -4.54
CA GLN A 256 -3.85 -22.26 -3.16
C GLN A 256 -4.95 -22.54 -2.13
N GLY A 257 -6.24 -22.51 -2.52
CA GLY A 257 -7.36 -22.66 -1.59
C GLY A 257 -7.43 -21.56 -0.53
N HIS A 258 -6.88 -20.37 -0.82
CA HIS A 258 -6.74 -19.26 0.11
C HIS A 258 -7.15 -17.95 -0.58
N PRO A 259 -7.96 -17.06 0.05
CA PRO A 259 -8.22 -15.74 -0.53
C PRO A 259 -6.93 -14.94 -0.71
N VAL A 260 -6.84 -14.12 -1.76
CA VAL A 260 -5.73 -13.15 -1.89
C VAL A 260 -5.95 -12.02 -0.89
N ASN A 261 -4.95 -11.71 -0.08
CA ASN A 261 -5.02 -10.64 0.91
C ASN A 261 -4.21 -9.42 0.50
N PHE A 262 -3.03 -9.60 -0.07
CA PHE A 262 -2.16 -8.52 -0.52
C PHE A 262 -2.00 -8.68 -2.05
N LEU A 263 -2.66 -7.85 -2.85
CA LEU A 263 -2.50 -7.84 -4.30
C LEU A 263 -1.53 -6.70 -4.67
N ALA A 264 -0.26 -7.04 -4.88
CA ALA A 264 0.83 -6.09 -5.07
C ALA A 264 1.15 -5.87 -6.54
N VAL A 265 1.25 -4.59 -6.95
CA VAL A 265 1.62 -4.20 -8.32
C VAL A 265 2.71 -3.12 -8.34
N ASP A 266 3.37 -2.98 -9.48
CA ASP A 266 4.08 -1.75 -9.86
C ASP A 266 3.09 -0.78 -10.53
N PHE A 267 3.33 0.52 -10.38
CA PHE A 267 2.58 1.64 -10.99
C PHE A 267 1.06 1.56 -10.74
N TYR A 268 0.66 1.54 -9.47
CA TYR A 268 -0.74 1.31 -9.06
C TYR A 268 -1.79 2.22 -9.70
N ALA A 269 -1.41 3.41 -10.15
CA ALA A 269 -2.30 4.37 -10.79
C ALA A 269 -2.62 3.99 -12.26
N VAL A 270 -1.95 2.96 -12.80
CA VAL A 270 -2.16 2.42 -14.15
C VAL A 270 -2.88 1.09 -14.07
N GLY A 271 -3.95 0.97 -14.86
CA GLY A 271 -4.80 -0.22 -14.92
C GLY A 271 -5.94 -0.18 -13.92
N ASP A 272 -6.42 -1.36 -13.54
CA ASP A 272 -7.72 -1.56 -12.90
C ASP A 272 -7.60 -2.09 -11.47
N LEU A 273 -6.45 -1.90 -10.79
CA LEU A 273 -6.16 -2.47 -9.46
C LEU A 273 -7.32 -2.27 -8.47
N PHE A 274 -7.79 -1.04 -8.30
CA PHE A 274 -8.85 -0.72 -7.33
C PHE A 274 -10.18 -1.39 -7.71
N GLU A 275 -10.55 -1.39 -8.99
CA GLU A 275 -11.75 -2.07 -9.47
C GLU A 275 -11.69 -3.60 -9.25
N VAL A 276 -10.53 -4.20 -9.50
CA VAL A 276 -10.30 -5.63 -9.26
C VAL A 276 -10.37 -5.95 -7.77
N VAL A 277 -9.75 -5.14 -6.91
CA VAL A 277 -9.79 -5.32 -5.44
C VAL A 277 -11.22 -5.19 -4.91
N ASP A 278 -12.01 -4.25 -5.43
CA ASP A 278 -13.43 -4.12 -5.11
C ASP A 278 -14.18 -5.41 -5.46
N ARG A 279 -14.02 -5.93 -6.69
CA ARG A 279 -14.66 -7.17 -7.14
C ARG A 279 -14.21 -8.41 -6.37
N LEU A 280 -12.95 -8.48 -5.95
CA LEU A 280 -12.42 -9.56 -5.10
C LEU A 280 -13.03 -9.49 -3.69
N ASN A 281 -13.27 -8.29 -3.18
CA ASN A 281 -14.02 -8.07 -1.95
C ASN A 281 -15.55 -8.17 -2.15
N GLY A 282 -16.05 -8.41 -3.36
CA GLY A 282 -17.49 -8.53 -3.62
C GLY A 282 -18.24 -7.19 -3.66
N PHE A 283 -17.53 -6.09 -3.87
CA PHE A 283 -18.07 -4.78 -4.19
C PHE A 283 -18.24 -4.64 -5.71
N GLY A 284 -19.14 -3.73 -6.12
CA GLY A 284 -19.43 -3.47 -7.54
C GLY A 284 -20.38 -4.48 -8.20
N THR A 285 -20.70 -4.23 -9.47
CA THR A 285 -21.51 -5.14 -10.30
C THR A 285 -20.60 -6.19 -10.95
N PRO A 286 -20.98 -7.48 -10.96
CA PRO A 286 -20.24 -8.49 -11.72
C PRO A 286 -20.10 -8.07 -13.19
N SER A 287 -18.93 -8.26 -13.78
CA SER A 287 -18.74 -8.15 -15.23
C SER A 287 -19.76 -9.07 -15.94
N PRO A 288 -20.44 -8.59 -17.00
CA PRO A 288 -21.41 -9.39 -17.74
C PRO A 288 -20.83 -10.67 -18.35
#